data_AF-A0A410UUL9-F1
#
_entry.id   AF-A0A410UUL9-F1
#
_cell.length_a   1.000
_cell.length_b   1.000
_cell.length_c   1.000
_cell.angle_alpha   90.00
_cell.angle_beta   90.00
_cell.angle_gamma   90.00
#
_symmetry.space_group_name_H-M   'P 1'
#
loop_
_entity.id
_entity.type
_entity.pdbx_description
1 polymer ?
#
loop_
_entity_poly.entity_id
_entity_poly.type
_entity_poly.pdbx_seq_one_letter_code
_entity_poly.pdbx_strand_id
1 'polypeptide(L)' 'MKSYIDEAAACPKPALGSSGEIKRPTKEQVRSWMAERLARPVPLPSLEQIRRDLGWTVAEALEA' A
#
# COMPACT_ATOMS: atom_id res chain seq x y z
N MET A 1 -11.39 36.01 -2.88
CA MET A 1 -11.25 35.26 -1.62
C MET A 1 -12.34 34.21 -1.56
N LYS A 2 -11.98 32.95 -1.81
CA LYS A 2 -12.81 31.79 -1.45
C LYS A 2 -11.90 30.82 -0.75
N SER A 3 -11.96 30.87 0.57
CA SER A 3 -11.34 29.94 1.51
C SER A 3 -12.20 28.69 1.53
N TYR A 4 -11.58 27.51 1.40
CA TYR A 4 -12.22 26.24 1.75
C TYR A 4 -11.20 25.43 2.52
N ILE A 5 -11.36 25.44 3.84
CA ILE A 5 -10.78 24.46 4.75
C ILE A 5 -11.92 23.48 4.99
N ASP A 6 -11.74 22.20 4.69
CA ASP A 6 -12.24 21.14 5.58
C ASP A 6 -11.58 19.78 5.26
N GLU A 7 -10.79 19.37 6.24
CA GLU A 7 -10.57 18.01 6.74
C GLU A 7 -11.29 16.84 6.03
N ALA A 8 -10.49 15.99 5.39
CA ALA A 8 -10.83 14.57 5.26
C ALA A 8 -9.55 13.74 5.31
N ALA A 9 -9.04 13.59 6.53
CA ALA A 9 -8.21 12.45 6.90
C ALA A 9 -9.03 11.16 6.73
N ALA A 10 -9.11 10.67 5.50
CA ALA A 10 -9.68 9.37 5.21
C ALA A 10 -8.65 8.59 4.39
N CYS A 11 -7.65 8.05 5.09
CA CYS A 11 -6.91 6.90 4.59
C CYS A 11 -7.94 5.81 4.29
N PRO A 12 -8.18 5.43 3.03
CA PRO A 12 -9.03 4.28 2.77
C PRO A 12 -8.25 3.08 3.27
N LYS A 13 -8.60 2.56 4.44
CA LYS A 13 -8.20 1.22 4.86
C LYS A 13 -9.08 0.25 4.06
N PRO A 14 -8.56 -0.43 3.01
CA PRO A 14 -9.34 -1.45 2.35
C PRO A 14 -9.55 -2.62 3.31
N ALA A 15 -10.78 -3.09 3.30
CA ALA A 15 -11.38 -4.02 4.23
C ALA A 15 -10.62 -5.35 4.36
N LEU A 16 -10.70 -5.86 5.58
CA LEU A 16 -10.47 -7.24 5.98
C LEU A 16 -11.18 -8.19 4.99
N GLY A 17 -10.40 -9.03 4.31
CA GLY A 17 -10.90 -9.99 3.32
C GLY A 17 -10.06 -11.27 3.35
N SER A 18 -10.66 -12.27 3.99
CA SER A 18 -10.29 -13.68 4.15
C SER A 18 -9.74 -14.37 2.89
N SER A 19 -8.99 -15.45 3.13
CA SER A 19 -8.66 -16.58 2.25
C SER A 19 -7.54 -16.35 1.23
N GLY A 20 -6.33 -16.84 1.55
CA GLY A 20 -5.38 -17.59 0.69
C GLY A 20 -5.03 -17.15 -0.74
N GLU A 21 -5.54 -16.04 -1.27
CA GLU A 21 -5.30 -15.61 -2.65
C GLU A 21 -4.03 -14.75 -2.73
N ILE A 22 -3.25 -15.00 -3.78
CA ILE A 22 -2.09 -14.18 -4.14
C ILE A 22 -2.62 -12.80 -4.56
N LYS A 23 -2.61 -11.83 -3.65
CA LYS A 23 -3.03 -10.45 -3.96
C LYS A 23 -1.82 -9.70 -4.49
N ARG A 24 -1.85 -9.38 -5.78
CA ARG A 24 -0.84 -8.51 -6.41
C ARG A 24 -1.34 -7.07 -6.38
N PRO A 25 -0.48 -6.09 -6.06
CA PRO A 25 -0.88 -4.69 -6.10
C PRO A 25 -1.14 -4.23 -7.53
N THR A 26 -2.09 -3.32 -7.67
CA THR A 26 -2.35 -2.63 -8.94
C THR A 26 -1.25 -1.60 -9.24
N LYS A 27 -1.12 -1.22 -10.51
CA LYS A 27 -0.15 -0.18 -10.92
C LYS A 27 -0.39 1.15 -10.21
N GLU A 28 -1.64 1.51 -9.95
CA GLU A 28 -1.99 2.75 -9.26
C GLU A 28 -1.55 2.74 -7.80
N GLN A 29 -1.75 1.62 -7.09
CA GLN A 29 -1.26 1.46 -5.71
C GLN A 29 0.26 1.62 -5.63
N VAL A 30 1.00 1.03 -6.57
CA VAL A 30 2.47 1.18 -6.64
C VAL A 30 2.88 2.64 -6.89
N ARG A 31 2.18 3.36 -7.78
CA ARG A 31 2.46 4.77 -8.06
C ARG A 31 2.22 5.66 -6.82
N SER A 32 1.10 5.47 -6.13
CA SER A 32 0.80 6.23 -4.91
C SER A 32 1.86 5.99 -3.84
N TRP A 33 2.23 4.72 -3.62
CA TRP A 33 3.29 4.36 -2.67
C TRP A 33 4.65 5.00 -3.03
N MET A 34 5.01 5.02 -4.31
CA MET A 34 6.23 5.70 -4.77
C MET A 34 6.16 7.22 -4.55
N ALA A 35 5.02 7.85 -4.82
CA ALA A 35 4.84 9.29 -4.61
C ALA A 35 5.00 9.67 -3.13
N GLU A 36 4.41 8.89 -2.22
CA GLU A 36 4.55 9.08 -0.78
C GLU A 36 6.01 8.89 -0.31
N ARG A 37 6.71 7.90 -0.88
CA ARG A 37 8.14 7.65 -0.60
C ARG A 37 9.03 8.80 -1.05
N LEU A 38 8.81 9.32 -2.25
CA LEU A 38 9.60 10.43 -2.78
C LEU A 38 9.42 11.72 -1.96
N ALA A 39 8.24 11.90 -1.36
CA ALA A 39 7.95 13.04 -0.49
C ALA A 39 8.60 12.94 0.91
N ARG A 40 9.08 11.77 1.32
CA ARG A 40 9.63 11.54 2.67
C ARG A 40 11.09 11.07 2.60
N PRO A 41 12.04 11.74 3.29
CA PRO A 41 13.40 11.23 3.40
C PRO A 41 13.41 10.05 4.37
N VAL A 42 13.14 8.85 3.86
CA VAL A 42 13.17 7.59 4.60
C VAL A 42 14.20 6.64 4.00
N PRO A 43 14.79 5.74 4.80
CA PRO A 43 15.69 4.71 4.28
C PRO A 43 14.98 3.80 3.28
N LEU A 44 15.78 3.16 2.42
CA LEU A 44 15.30 2.19 1.45
C LEU A 44 14.56 1.05 2.17
N PRO A 45 13.33 0.70 1.73
CA PRO A 45 12.60 -0.40 2.34
C PRO A 45 13.16 -1.76 1.95
N SER A 46 12.96 -2.73 2.84
CA SER A 46 13.13 -4.14 2.50
C SER A 46 11.97 -4.64 1.62
N LEU A 47 12.21 -5.71 0.86
CA LEU A 47 11.17 -6.34 0.03
C LEU A 47 9.93 -6.74 0.85
N GLU A 48 10.12 -7.19 2.09
CA GLU A 48 9.02 -7.56 2.99
C GLU A 48 8.17 -6.36 3.40
N GLN A 49 8.80 -5.20 3.62
CA GLN A 49 8.08 -3.96 3.91
C GLN A 49 7.27 -3.51 2.70
N ILE A 50 7.87 -3.54 1.50
CA ILE A 50 7.16 -3.21 0.25
C ILE A 50 5.93 -4.11 0.09
N ARG A 51 6.07 -5.42 0.35
CA ARG A 51 4.97 -6.38 0.28
C ARG A 51 3.86 -6.04 1.28
N ARG A 52 4.22 -5.72 2.53
CA ARG A 52 3.24 -5.33 3.56
C ARG A 52 2.52 -4.03 3.20
N ASP A 53 3.25 -2.99 2.79
CA ASP A 53 2.69 -1.68 2.46
C ASP A 53 1.71 -1.76 1.27
N LEU A 54 2.06 -2.56 0.26
CA LEU A 54 1.25 -2.74 -0.94
C LEU A 54 0.16 -3.81 -0.80
N GLY A 55 0.09 -4.49 0.34
CA GLY A 55 -0.79 -5.65 0.52
C GLY A 55 -0.48 -6.80 -0.45
N TRP A 56 0.79 -6.89 -0.90
CA TRP A 56 1.24 -7.95 -1.79
C TRP A 56 1.42 -9.25 -1.01
N THR A 57 0.39 -10.10 -1.04
CA THR A 57 0.47 -11.46 -0.52
C THR A 57 0.92 -12.37 -1.66
N VAL A 58 2.11 -12.95 -1.54
CA VAL A 58 2.47 -14.16 -2.28
C VAL A 58 2.15 -15.26 -1.29
N ALA A 59 1.04 -15.99 -1.48
CA ALA A 59 0.90 -17.27 -0.81
C ALA A 59 2.15 -18.06 -1.20
N GLU A 60 3.03 -18.32 -0.23
CA GLU A 60 4.00 -19.40 -0.41
C GLU A 60 3.14 -20.61 -0.76
N ALA A 61 3.25 -21.05 -2.01
CA ALA A 61 2.88 -22.40 -2.33
C ALA A 61 3.74 -23.25 -1.40
N LEU A 62 3.08 -23.80 -0.39
CA LEU A 62 3.54 -24.89 0.41
C LEU A 62 3.79 -26.06 -0.56
N GLU A 63 4.96 -26.10 -1.17
CA GLU A 63 5.44 -27.25 -1.94
C GLU A 63 6.70 -27.77 -1.24
N ALA A 64 6.67 -29.08 -1.03
CA ALA A 64 7.40 -29.90 -0.06
C ALA A 64 8.93 -29.91 -0.18
#